data_AF-A0A0N4SYB4-F1
#
_entry.id   AF-A0A0N4SYB4-F1
#
_cell.length_a   1.000
_cell.length_b   1.000
_cell.length_c   1.000
_cell.angle_alpha   90.00
_cell.angle_beta   90.00
_cell.angle_gamma   90.00
#
_symmetry.space_group_name_H-M   'P 1'
#
loop_
_entity.id
_entity.type
_entity.pdbx_description
1 polymer ?
#
loop_
_entity_poly.entity_id
_entity_poly.type
_entity_poly.pdbx_seq_one_letter_code
_entity_poly.pdbx_strand_id
1 'polypeptide(L)' 'MVQTYQSPVRVYKYPFEIVMAAYEKRFPTCPQIPIFVGSEITYEYHSEDGAEEVIERKCQLNIDAPYLVKKVIL' A
#
# COMPACT_ATOMS: atom_id res chain seq x y z
N MET A 1 11.48 21.20 4.02
CA MET A 1 12.34 20.67 2.94
C MET A 1 11.63 19.43 2.39
N VAL A 2 11.19 19.43 1.13
CA VAL A 2 10.51 18.27 0.52
C VAL A 2 11.54 17.49 -0.29
N GLN A 3 11.78 16.23 0.06
CA GLN A 3 12.67 15.35 -0.69
C GLN A 3 11.87 14.63 -1.76
N THR A 4 12.20 14.87 -3.04
CA THR A 4 11.59 14.15 -4.15
C THR A 4 12.36 12.86 -4.42
N TYR A 5 11.66 11.73 -4.40
CA TYR A 5 12.21 10.43 -4.77
C TYR A 5 11.39 9.87 -5.93
N GLN A 6 12.06 9.48 -7.00
CA GLN A 6 11.45 8.78 -8.12
C GLN A 6 11.90 7.31 -8.09
N SER A 7 10.94 6.42 -7.87
CA SER A 7 11.21 4.99 -7.91
C SER A 7 11.52 4.52 -9.34
N PRO A 8 12.41 3.54 -9.53
CA PRO A 8 12.66 2.98 -10.86
C PRO A 8 11.42 2.26 -11.41
N VAL A 9 11.27 2.29 -12.75
CA VAL A 9 10.23 1.54 -13.46
C VAL A 9 10.47 0.05 -13.29
N ARG A 10 9.46 -0.70 -12.86
CA ARG A 10 9.50 -2.16 -12.74
C ARG A 10 8.66 -2.81 -13.82
N VAL A 11 9.23 -3.78 -14.53
CA VAL A 11 8.53 -4.60 -15.52
C VAL A 11 8.24 -5.97 -14.92
N TYR A 12 6.96 -6.37 -14.92
CA TYR A 12 6.53 -7.70 -14.47
C TYR A 12 6.46 -8.66 -15.65
N LYS A 13 6.83 -9.93 -15.42
CA LYS A 13 6.80 -10.99 -16.43
C LYS A 13 5.41 -11.61 -16.66
N TYR A 14 4.40 -11.15 -15.91
CA TYR A 14 3.06 -11.72 -15.89
C TYR A 14 2.03 -10.72 -16.47
N PRO A 15 0.91 -11.20 -17.03
CA PRO A 15 -0.20 -10.37 -17.46
C PRO A 15 -0.74 -9.45 -16.36
N PHE A 16 -1.35 -8.35 -16.77
CA PHE A 16 -1.86 -7.31 -15.88
C PHE A 16 -2.84 -7.86 -14.84
N GLU A 17 -3.76 -8.72 -15.25
CA GLU A 17 -4.80 -9.31 -14.41
C GLU A 17 -4.20 -10.12 -13.26
N ILE A 18 -3.13 -10.86 -13.53
CA ILE A 18 -2.42 -11.65 -12.52
C ILE A 18 -1.67 -10.74 -11.55
N VAL A 19 -1.07 -9.65 -12.06
CA VAL A 19 -0.37 -8.67 -11.23
C VAL A 19 -1.35 -7.94 -10.32
N MET A 20 -2.53 -7.58 -10.83
CA MET A 20 -3.60 -6.94 -10.05
C MET A 20 -4.17 -7.89 -8.99
N ALA A 21 -4.46 -9.14 -9.34
CA ALA A 21 -4.90 -10.14 -8.38
C ALA A 21 -3.85 -10.38 -7.27
N ALA A 22 -2.56 -10.33 -7.61
CA ALA A 22 -1.47 -10.43 -6.64
C ALA A 22 -1.32 -9.15 -5.78
N TYR A 23 -1.67 -7.98 -6.33
CA TYR A 23 -1.70 -6.72 -5.61
C TYR A 23 -2.81 -6.69 -4.55
N GLU A 24 -4.03 -7.10 -4.91
CA GLU A 24 -5.16 -7.15 -3.98
C GLU A 24 -4.92 -8.11 -2.81
N LYS A 25 -4.26 -9.24 -3.06
CA LYS A 25 -3.86 -10.22 -2.03
C LYS A 25 -2.88 -9.68 -0.98
N ARG A 26 -2.34 -8.47 -1.15
CA ARG A 26 -1.52 -7.82 -0.12
C ARG A 26 -2.35 -7.27 1.04
N PHE A 27 -3.67 -7.18 0.87
CA PHE A 27 -4.59 -6.68 1.86
C PHE A 27 -5.42 -7.84 2.45
N PRO A 28 -5.80 -7.77 3.74
CA PRO A 28 -5.53 -6.67 4.67
C PRO A 28 -4.14 -6.72 5.31
N THR A 29 -3.39 -7.82 5.16
CA THR A 29 -2.04 -8.00 5.72
C THR A 29 -1.12 -8.65 4.69
N CYS A 30 0.19 -8.34 4.74
CA CYS A 30 1.17 -8.87 3.80
C CYS A 30 2.47 -9.27 4.53
N PRO A 31 2.83 -10.57 4.57
CA PRO A 31 4.06 -11.02 5.23
C PRO A 31 5.34 -10.42 4.65
N GLN A 32 5.32 -10.01 3.38
CA GLN A 32 6.47 -9.40 2.69
C GLN A 32 6.66 -7.92 3.06
N ILE A 33 5.71 -7.31 3.77
CA ILE A 33 5.75 -5.92 4.19
C ILE A 33 5.62 -5.89 5.72
N PRO A 34 6.72 -6.10 6.48
CA PRO A 34 6.65 -6.31 7.93
C PRO A 34 6.08 -5.11 8.71
N ILE A 35 6.23 -3.89 8.18
CA ILE A 35 5.68 -2.67 8.79
C ILE A 35 4.16 -2.54 8.57
N PHE A 36 3.57 -3.35 7.70
CA PHE A 36 2.16 -3.27 7.35
C PHE A 36 1.33 -4.17 8.28
N VAL A 37 0.67 -3.56 9.25
CA VAL A 37 -0.04 -4.26 10.33
C VAL A 37 -1.40 -4.75 9.87
N GLY A 38 -2.10 -3.93 9.08
CA GLY A 38 -3.48 -4.18 8.70
C GLY A 38 -4.06 -3.06 7.84
N SER A 39 -5.14 -3.35 7.13
CA SER A 39 -5.98 -2.32 6.51
C SER A 39 -7.45 -2.68 6.57
N GLU A 40 -8.30 -1.66 6.66
CA GLU A 40 -9.75 -1.75 6.57
C GLU A 40 -10.25 -0.92 5.38
N ILE A 41 -11.30 -1.39 4.69
CA ILE A 41 -11.94 -0.65 3.59
C ILE A 41 -12.85 0.41 4.20
N THR A 42 -12.69 1.66 3.78
CA THR A 42 -13.51 2.80 4.24
C THR A 42 -14.52 3.25 3.19
N TYR A 43 -14.21 3.02 1.92
CA TYR A 43 -15.07 3.36 0.79
C TYR A 43 -14.80 2.43 -0.38
N GLU A 44 -15.85 2.10 -1.12
CA GLU A 44 -15.80 1.26 -2.30
C GLU A 44 -16.78 1.78 -3.34
N TYR A 45 -16.30 1.91 -4.57
CA TYR A 45 -17.09 2.35 -5.71
C TYR A 45 -16.73 1.53 -6.94
N HIS A 46 -17.76 1.15 -7.69
CA HIS A 46 -17.68 0.45 -8.96
C HIS A 46 -18.48 1.23 -9.99
N SER A 47 -17.87 1.54 -11.13
CA SER A 47 -18.58 2.15 -12.25
C SER A 47 -19.57 1.16 -12.85
N GLU A 48 -20.69 1.67 -13.39
CA GLU A 48 -21.76 0.84 -13.98
C GLU A 48 -21.28 0.06 -15.22
N ASP A 49 -20.28 0.58 -15.93
CA ASP A 49 -19.66 -0.06 -17.08
C ASP A 49 -18.56 -1.08 -16.71
N GLY A 50 -18.21 -1.16 -15.41
CA GLY A 50 -17.15 -2.03 -14.90
C GLY A 50 -15.74 -1.61 -15.30
N ALA A 51 -15.54 -0.40 -15.85
CA ALA A 51 -14.23 0.08 -16.28
C ALA A 51 -13.38 0.62 -15.10
N GLU A 52 -14.04 1.06 -14.04
CA GLU A 52 -13.39 1.70 -12.89
C GLU A 52 -13.81 1.04 -11.57
N GLU A 53 -12.81 0.77 -10.74
CA GLU A 53 -12.96 0.30 -9.36
C GLU A 53 -12.09 1.18 -8.46
N VAL A 54 -12.73 1.79 -7.46
CA VAL A 54 -12.08 2.68 -6.50
C VAL A 54 -12.29 2.09 -5.10
N ILE A 55 -11.18 1.73 -4.45
CA ILE A 55 -11.20 1.22 -3.09
C ILE A 55 -10.30 2.08 -2.21
N GLU A 56 -10.91 2.75 -1.25
CA GLU A 56 -10.19 3.48 -0.20
C GLU A 56 -9.98 2.58 1.00
N ARG A 57 -8.74 2.55 1.49
CA ARG A 57 -8.35 1.73 2.64
C ARG A 57 -7.65 2.59 3.68
N LYS A 58 -8.07 2.44 4.94
CA LYS A 58 -7.31 2.95 6.08
C LYS A 58 -6.27 1.90 6.49
N CYS A 59 -5.00 2.27 6.34
CA CYS A 59 -3.86 1.39 6.60
C CYS A 59 -3.20 1.70 7.94
N GLN A 60 -2.88 0.65 8.71
CA GLN A 60 -2.11 0.74 9.94
C GLN A 60 -0.67 0.31 9.68
N LEU A 61 0.28 1.20 9.97
CA LEU A 61 1.71 0.98 9.80
C LEU A 61 2.41 0.98 11.15
N ASN A 62 3.21 -0.04 11.43
CA ASN A 62 4.11 -0.09 12.57
C ASN A 62 5.47 0.46 12.16
N ILE A 63 5.66 1.76 12.39
CA ILE A 63 6.91 2.45 12.07
C ILE A 63 7.78 2.42 13.31
N ASP A 64 8.87 1.66 13.26
CA ASP A 64 9.89 1.76 14.31
C ASP A 64 10.77 2.98 14.04
N ALA A 65 10.57 4.03 14.83
CA ALA A 65 11.35 5.25 14.71
C ALA A 65 12.81 5.02 15.17
N PRO A 66 13.82 5.52 14.42
CA PRO A 66 15.21 5.47 14.85
C PRO A 66 15.38 6.06 16.25
N TYR A 67 16.29 5.50 17.05
CA TYR A 67 16.48 5.88 18.46
C TYR A 67 16.62 7.39 18.70
N LEU A 68 17.32 8.10 17.80
CA LEU A 68 17.49 9.54 17.87
C LEU A 68 16.18 10.31 17.66
N VAL A 69 15.29 9.82 16.79
CA VAL A 69 13.98 10.41 16.54
C VAL A 69 13.07 10.23 17.76
N LYS A 70 13.12 9.05 18.39
CA LYS A 70 12.39 8.78 19.64
C LYS A 70 12.78 9.77 20.75
N LYS A 71 14.06 10.17 20.86
CA LYS A 71 14.53 11.13 21.88
C LYS A 71 14.11 12.59 21.68
N VAL A 72 13.70 12.96 20.46
CA VAL A 72 13.39 14.36 20.10
C VAL A 72 11.87 14.57 19.99
N ILE A 73 11.10 13.52 19.69
CA ILE A 73 9.65 13.60 19.48
C ILE A 73 8.84 13.08 20.69
N LEU A 74 9.41 12.20 21.52
CA LEU A 74 8.87 11.82 22.85
C LEU A 74 9.55 12.65 23.94
#